data_AF-A0A151ZAU4-F1
#
_entry.id   AF-A0A151ZAU4-F1
#
_cell.length_a   1.000
_cell.length_b   1.000
_cell.length_c   1.000
_cell.angle_alpha   90.00
_cell.angle_beta   90.00
_cell.angle_gamma   90.00
#
_symmetry.space_group_name_H-M   'P 1'
#
loop_
_entity.id
_entity.type
_entity.pdbx_description
1 polymer ?
#
loop_
_entity_poly.entity_id
_entity_poly.type
_entity_poly.pdbx_seq_one_letter_code
_entity_poly.pdbx_strand_id
1 'polypeptide(L)'
;MTDGNNIIDHPKVNGTSSKEYKPRDIFFRVKDRVKKATFTGNTLDDLKLLFKQKFPEFPKDSETPFHIVNKTTGKEELITNAQHIVEFQEILVRNEYDSDMKNGSTGYTGLEKEKVVLVMVGLPARGKTYIARKICRMLNWMLIPSKVFNVGEYRRLRIGAGQPHDFFDPNNPEGIKARLHMAVAALDDMISWLHNGGRVGIYDATNSNRERRALIEKRCTREKMTVIYIESICNDPDVIESNIKETKLLSPDYQGVDSQKAIQDFRDRINHYTAVYETVDGADTSYIKLFDVGKKIEVNNITGYIPSRIVFFLMNLHIIPRPIWLTRHGESEFNAQGRIGGDSSLTERGDNYAHQLAVWISEWCKKVKLETGYEGEVVVWTSSLKRAIKTAQYISQPKVVMRALDEIDAGICDGMTYEEIQEKMPDERAARDSDKLQYRYPRGESYEDVIQRLEPLLLELERTTQPVLIVSHQATLRCLYSYLTGRVKEECPFLNVPLHTLVQLTPKAYGCEEKTFLGDKQYH
;
A
#
# COMPACT_ATOMS: atom_id res chain seq x y z
N MET A 1 44.00 12.44 -62.87
CA MET A 1 44.45 13.84 -62.99
C MET A 1 43.33 14.68 -62.35
N THR A 2 43.09 14.73 -61.03
CA THR A 2 43.92 15.05 -59.84
C THR A 2 44.59 16.43 -59.91
N ASP A 3 43.78 17.44 -59.57
CA ASP A 3 44.16 18.73 -58.99
C ASP A 3 43.59 18.75 -57.56
N GLY A 4 44.19 19.33 -56.52
CA GLY A 4 45.41 20.09 -56.41
C GLY A 4 45.57 20.62 -54.97
N ASN A 5 46.83 20.86 -54.61
CA ASN A 5 47.35 21.90 -53.72
C ASN A 5 47.03 22.02 -52.22
N ASN A 6 48.17 22.13 -51.51
CA ASN A 6 48.52 23.02 -50.40
C ASN A 6 48.07 22.65 -48.98
N ILE A 7 49.05 22.09 -48.23
CA ILE A 7 49.05 21.96 -46.78
C ILE A 7 50.20 22.84 -46.25
N ILE A 8 49.88 23.90 -45.50
CA ILE A 8 50.78 24.52 -44.52
C ILE A 8 49.97 24.88 -43.25
N ASP A 9 50.34 24.18 -42.18
CA ASP A 9 50.29 24.44 -40.73
C ASP A 9 49.29 25.40 -40.08
N HIS A 10 48.60 24.87 -39.06
CA HIS A 10 48.31 25.54 -37.80
C HIS A 10 48.55 24.60 -36.59
N PRO A 11 48.89 25.14 -35.42
CA PRO A 11 49.84 24.54 -34.47
C PRO A 11 49.23 23.53 -33.51
N LYS A 12 50.11 22.64 -33.01
CA LYS A 12 49.90 21.70 -31.91
C LYS A 12 49.24 22.37 -30.71
N VAL A 13 48.02 21.94 -30.38
CA VAL A 13 47.42 22.16 -29.05
C VAL A 13 47.86 21.01 -28.15
N ASN A 14 48.53 21.38 -27.07
CA ASN A 14 49.09 20.50 -26.05
C ASN A 14 48.07 19.51 -25.49
N GLY A 15 48.51 18.26 -25.33
CA GLY A 15 47.75 17.19 -24.71
C GLY A 15 47.41 17.50 -23.25
N THR A 16 46.13 17.40 -22.93
CA THR A 16 45.65 17.17 -21.56
C THR A 16 45.74 15.67 -21.29
N SER A 17 46.62 15.29 -20.37
CA SER A 17 46.69 13.90 -19.87
C SER A 17 45.35 13.54 -19.23
N SER A 18 44.61 12.57 -19.79
CA SER A 18 43.50 11.92 -19.09
C SER A 18 44.10 11.11 -17.95
N LYS A 19 44.22 11.70 -16.76
CA LYS A 19 44.47 10.95 -15.53
C LYS A 19 43.29 10.01 -15.35
N GLU A 20 43.46 8.71 -15.59
CA GLU A 20 42.48 7.71 -15.19
C GLU A 20 42.38 7.71 -13.66
N TYR A 21 41.22 8.10 -13.14
CA TYR A 21 40.96 8.05 -11.71
C TYR A 21 40.50 6.66 -11.32
N LYS A 22 41.00 6.15 -10.18
CA LYS A 22 40.60 4.85 -9.65
C LYS A 22 39.06 4.83 -9.46
N PRO A 23 38.36 3.81 -10.01
CA PRO A 23 36.94 3.61 -9.77
C PRO A 23 36.65 3.52 -8.27
N ARG A 24 35.61 4.22 -7.83
CA ARG A 24 35.17 4.26 -6.43
C ARG A 24 33.69 3.94 -6.34
N ASP A 25 33.31 2.95 -5.55
CA ASP A 25 31.91 2.69 -5.27
C ASP A 25 31.35 3.75 -4.30
N ILE A 26 30.22 4.35 -4.63
CA ILE A 26 29.55 5.39 -3.85
C ILE A 26 28.05 5.06 -3.70
N PHE A 27 27.39 5.71 -2.75
CA PHE A 27 25.97 5.54 -2.49
C PHE A 27 25.24 6.88 -2.57
N PHE A 28 24.39 7.05 -3.57
CA PHE A 28 23.47 8.19 -3.62
C PHE A 28 22.27 7.92 -2.73
N ARG A 29 21.98 8.84 -1.80
CA ARG A 29 20.79 8.84 -0.97
C ARG A 29 19.87 9.99 -1.36
N VAL A 30 18.66 9.66 -1.79
CA VAL A 30 17.57 10.60 -2.10
C VAL A 30 16.37 10.20 -1.25
N LYS A 31 16.00 11.02 -0.26
CA LYS A 31 14.98 10.68 0.75
C LYS A 31 15.29 9.30 1.39
N ASP A 32 14.45 8.30 1.17
CA ASP A 32 14.55 6.92 1.66
C ASP A 32 15.23 5.96 0.66
N ARG A 33 15.50 6.41 -0.57
CA ARG A 33 16.09 5.59 -1.63
C ARG A 33 17.61 5.71 -1.63
N VAL A 34 18.30 4.56 -1.56
CA VAL A 34 19.76 4.47 -1.66
C VAL A 34 20.12 3.65 -2.90
N LYS A 35 20.92 4.23 -3.81
CA LYS A 35 21.42 3.53 -5.00
C LYS A 35 22.95 3.52 -5.02
N LYS A 36 23.54 2.34 -5.21
CA LYS A 36 24.97 2.17 -5.42
C LYS A 36 25.36 2.60 -6.85
N ALA A 37 26.48 3.30 -6.99
CA ALA A 37 27.08 3.66 -8.26
C ALA A 37 28.59 3.55 -8.20
N THR A 38 29.25 3.25 -9.32
CA THR A 38 30.71 3.26 -9.42
C THR A 38 31.13 4.55 -10.10
N PHE A 39 31.78 5.43 -9.37
CA PHE A 39 32.24 6.74 -9.84
C PHE A 39 33.67 6.66 -10.34
N THR A 40 33.86 6.98 -11.63
CA THR A 40 35.16 7.00 -12.32
C THR A 40 35.62 8.41 -12.69
N GLY A 41 34.77 9.42 -12.46
CA GLY A 41 35.04 10.83 -12.78
C GLY A 41 35.81 11.57 -11.69
N ASN A 42 36.03 12.87 -11.92
CA ASN A 42 36.74 13.76 -11.00
C ASN A 42 36.12 15.16 -10.89
N THR A 43 35.07 15.46 -11.67
CA THR A 43 34.34 16.72 -11.63
C THR A 43 32.96 16.55 -10.99
N LEU A 44 32.36 17.67 -10.56
CA LEU A 44 30.95 17.66 -10.13
C LEU A 44 30.01 17.32 -11.29
N ASP A 45 30.37 17.64 -12.53
CA ASP A 45 29.54 17.33 -13.69
C ASP A 45 29.53 15.82 -14.01
N ASP A 46 30.66 15.12 -13.82
CA ASP A 46 30.68 13.65 -13.89
C ASP A 46 29.77 13.03 -12.83
N LEU A 47 29.78 13.60 -11.61
CA LEU A 47 28.94 13.13 -10.52
C LEU A 47 27.46 13.39 -10.81
N LYS A 48 27.12 14.55 -11.38
CA LYS A 48 25.77 14.89 -11.87
C LYS A 48 25.32 13.92 -12.95
N LEU A 49 26.18 13.61 -13.91
CA LEU A 49 25.86 12.68 -15.00
C LEU A 49 25.57 11.28 -14.45
N LEU A 50 26.42 10.78 -13.55
CA LEU A 50 26.23 9.49 -12.89
C LEU A 50 24.96 9.46 -12.02
N PHE A 51 24.68 10.56 -11.30
CA PHE A 51 23.45 10.72 -10.54
C PHE A 51 22.22 10.63 -11.44
N LYS A 52 22.20 11.37 -12.56
CA LYS A 52 21.11 11.35 -13.56
C LYS A 52 20.91 9.96 -14.19
N GLN A 53 21.99 9.20 -14.41
CA GLN A 53 21.87 7.81 -14.88
C GLN A 53 21.20 6.90 -13.84
N LYS A 54 21.48 7.12 -12.54
CA LYS A 54 20.88 6.34 -11.45
C LYS A 54 19.48 6.81 -11.08
N PHE A 55 19.17 8.09 -11.29
CA PHE A 55 17.90 8.73 -10.99
C PHE A 55 17.42 9.56 -12.20
N PRO A 56 16.98 8.89 -13.29
CA PRO A 56 16.55 9.57 -14.52
C PRO A 56 15.30 10.44 -14.34
N GLU A 57 14.57 10.28 -13.23
CA GLU A 57 13.43 11.11 -12.85
C GLU A 57 13.79 12.55 -12.45
N PHE A 58 15.07 12.86 -12.24
CA PHE A 58 15.50 14.22 -11.86
C PHE A 58 15.62 15.14 -13.10
N PRO A 59 15.14 16.41 -13.03
CA PRO A 59 15.19 17.34 -14.16
C PRO A 59 16.61 17.56 -14.68
N LYS A 60 16.75 17.56 -16.02
CA LYS A 60 18.06 17.68 -16.70
C LYS A 60 18.76 19.02 -16.41
N ASP A 61 18.02 20.07 -16.08
CA ASP A 61 18.55 21.43 -15.89
C ASP A 61 18.65 21.86 -14.42
N SER A 62 18.41 20.95 -13.47
CA SER A 62 18.46 21.29 -12.04
C SER A 62 19.90 21.33 -11.51
N GLU A 63 20.27 22.43 -10.84
CA GLU A 63 21.44 22.45 -9.96
C GLU A 63 21.14 21.58 -8.74
N THR A 64 21.56 20.32 -8.80
CA THR A 64 21.37 19.38 -7.69
C THR A 64 22.58 19.46 -6.75
N PRO A 65 22.44 20.01 -5.52
CA PRO A 65 23.56 20.08 -4.59
C PRO A 65 23.80 18.70 -3.93
N PHE A 66 25.05 18.25 -3.97
CA PHE A 66 25.49 16.99 -3.35
C PHE A 66 26.13 17.28 -2.00
N HIS A 67 25.76 16.51 -0.97
CA HIS A 67 26.29 16.68 0.39
C HIS A 67 26.91 15.37 0.91
N ILE A 68 27.88 15.48 1.80
CA ILE A 68 28.43 14.36 2.58
C ILE A 68 28.02 14.54 4.04
N VAL A 69 27.57 13.47 4.68
CA VAL A 69 27.33 13.47 6.13
C VAL A 69 28.61 13.10 6.85
N ASN A 70 29.12 14.01 7.67
CA ASN A 70 30.25 13.75 8.55
C ASN A 70 29.84 12.74 9.63
N LYS A 71 30.43 11.53 9.61
CA LYS A 71 30.04 10.42 10.50
C LYS A 71 30.29 10.70 12.00
N THR A 72 31.17 11.64 12.32
CA THR A 72 31.53 11.96 13.72
C THR A 72 30.65 13.08 14.28
N THR A 73 30.28 14.06 13.46
CA THR A 73 29.54 15.26 13.90
C THR A 73 28.08 15.26 13.48
N GLY A 74 27.68 14.40 12.55
CA GLY A 74 26.35 14.38 11.93
C GLY A 74 26.06 15.58 11.05
N LYS A 75 27.03 16.49 10.85
CA LYS A 75 26.86 17.68 10.00
C LYS A 75 26.96 17.30 8.52
N GLU A 76 26.10 17.93 7.73
CA GLU A 76 26.13 17.84 6.27
C GLU A 76 27.08 18.90 5.71
N GLU A 77 27.99 18.47 4.84
CA GLU A 77 28.97 19.31 4.16
C GLU A 77 28.74 19.25 2.65
N LEU A 78 28.58 20.41 2.00
CA LEU A 78 28.38 20.50 0.56
C LEU A 78 29.65 20.04 -0.18
N ILE A 79 29.49 19.16 -1.17
CA ILE A 79 30.57 18.74 -2.06
C ILE A 79 30.86 19.87 -3.05
N THR A 80 31.93 20.61 -2.82
CA THR A 80 32.43 21.63 -3.75
C THR A 80 33.52 21.09 -4.69
N ASN A 81 34.09 19.94 -4.37
CA ASN A 81 35.12 19.28 -5.17
C ASN A 81 34.93 17.75 -5.16
N ALA A 82 34.61 17.17 -6.32
CA ALA A 82 34.38 15.72 -6.47
C ALA A 82 35.65 14.87 -6.28
N GLN A 83 36.85 15.48 -6.27
CA GLN A 83 38.10 14.77 -6.00
C GLN A 83 38.17 14.20 -4.58
N HIS A 84 37.44 14.79 -3.62
CA HIS A 84 37.42 14.36 -2.22
C HIS A 84 36.46 13.20 -1.94
N ILE A 85 35.76 12.70 -2.97
CA ILE A 85 34.87 11.55 -2.84
C ILE A 85 35.70 10.28 -2.69
N VAL A 86 35.50 9.56 -1.59
CA VAL A 86 36.22 8.32 -1.27
C VAL A 86 35.38 7.07 -1.56
N GLU A 87 36.03 5.90 -1.52
CA GLU A 87 35.35 4.60 -1.60
C GLU A 87 34.27 4.47 -0.51
N PHE A 88 33.12 3.94 -0.89
CA PHE A 88 31.91 3.75 -0.08
C PHE A 88 31.34 5.04 0.53
N GLN A 89 31.64 6.20 -0.06
CA GLN A 89 31.08 7.47 0.38
C GLN A 89 29.57 7.51 0.14
N GLU A 90 28.83 7.92 1.17
CA GLU A 90 27.41 8.26 1.03
C GLU A 90 27.28 9.73 0.62
N ILE A 91 26.52 9.96 -0.45
CA ILE A 91 26.25 11.25 -1.05
C ILE A 91 24.76 11.53 -0.92
N LEU A 92 24.43 12.51 -0.07
CA LEU A 92 23.07 12.97 0.15
C LEU A 92 22.68 13.99 -0.91
N VAL A 93 21.53 13.78 -1.53
CA VAL A 93 20.94 14.70 -2.50
C VAL A 93 19.62 15.22 -1.94
N ARG A 94 19.57 16.52 -1.66
CA ARG A 94 18.35 17.22 -1.23
C ARG A 94 17.72 17.85 -2.46
N ASN A 95 16.44 17.56 -2.68
CA ASN A 95 15.68 18.20 -3.74
C ASN A 95 15.15 19.54 -3.18
N GLU A 96 15.77 20.66 -3.55
CA GLU A 96 15.21 21.99 -3.24
C GLU A 96 13.99 22.32 -4.13
N TYR A 97 13.81 21.57 -5.23
CA TYR A 97 12.68 21.70 -6.16
C TYR A 97 11.31 21.26 -5.61
N ASP A 98 11.23 20.71 -4.39
CA ASP A 98 9.94 20.36 -3.75
C ASP A 98 9.19 21.60 -3.19
N SER A 99 9.75 22.81 -3.24
CA SER A 99 8.99 24.02 -2.85
C SER A 99 7.96 24.45 -3.90
N ASP A 100 8.23 24.19 -5.17
CA ASP A 100 7.41 24.68 -6.31
C ASP A 100 6.60 23.56 -7.01
N MET A 101 6.83 22.28 -6.67
CA MET A 101 5.91 21.17 -6.99
C MET A 101 4.69 21.10 -6.07
N LYS A 102 4.24 22.24 -5.52
CA LYS A 102 2.93 22.37 -4.85
C LYS A 102 1.73 22.26 -5.79
N ASN A 103 1.95 22.04 -7.09
CA ASN A 103 0.88 21.94 -8.09
C ASN A 103 0.69 20.52 -8.68
N GLY A 104 1.41 19.50 -8.21
CA GLY A 104 0.95 18.12 -8.35
C GLY A 104 -0.14 17.89 -7.32
N SER A 105 -1.32 17.39 -7.72
CA SER A 105 -2.55 17.28 -6.93
C SER A 105 -2.32 17.04 -5.43
N THR A 106 -2.22 18.13 -4.67
CA THR A 106 -2.25 18.10 -3.21
C THR A 106 -3.68 17.77 -2.81
N GLY A 107 -3.95 16.48 -2.57
CA GLY A 107 -5.03 15.97 -1.73
C GLY A 107 -6.39 16.66 -1.79
N TYR A 108 -7.36 15.95 -2.37
CA TYR A 108 -8.81 16.11 -2.54
C TYR A 108 -9.66 17.20 -1.83
N THR A 109 -9.25 17.86 -0.74
CA THR A 109 -10.17 18.71 0.06
C THR A 109 -9.57 19.98 0.67
N GLY A 110 -8.27 20.25 0.54
CA GLY A 110 -7.65 21.37 1.27
C GLY A 110 -7.60 21.19 2.80
N LEU A 111 -7.99 20.02 3.33
CA LEU A 111 -7.92 19.64 4.76
C LEU A 111 -6.50 19.18 5.17
N GLU A 112 -5.50 19.69 4.46
CA GLU A 112 -4.18 19.10 4.33
C GLU A 112 -3.21 19.38 5.48
N LYS A 113 -3.69 19.74 6.66
CA LYS A 113 -2.83 19.97 7.83
C LYS A 113 -3.10 19.02 8.98
N GLU A 114 -4.21 18.29 8.94
CA GLU A 114 -4.56 17.41 10.04
C GLU A 114 -3.61 16.20 10.07
N LYS A 115 -3.04 15.95 11.25
CA LYS A 115 -2.25 14.77 11.57
C LYS A 115 -3.02 13.97 12.59
N VAL A 116 -3.46 12.79 12.20
CA VAL A 116 -4.30 11.94 13.05
C VAL A 116 -3.45 10.81 13.61
N VAL A 117 -3.58 10.57 14.91
CA VAL A 117 -2.97 9.45 15.62
C VAL A 117 -4.08 8.52 16.08
N LEU A 118 -4.12 7.32 15.51
CA LEU A 118 -5.04 6.27 15.92
C LEU A 118 -4.36 5.41 16.98
N VAL A 119 -4.86 5.45 18.21
CA VAL A 119 -4.33 4.66 19.33
C VAL A 119 -5.19 3.42 19.47
N MET A 120 -4.65 2.26 19.13
CA MET A 120 -5.37 0.99 19.30
C MET A 120 -5.49 0.65 20.79
N VAL A 121 -6.67 0.22 21.24
CA VAL A 121 -6.94 -0.15 22.64
C VAL A 121 -7.62 -1.53 22.69
N GLY A 122 -7.30 -2.32 23.71
CA GLY A 122 -8.00 -3.57 24.01
C GLY A 122 -7.05 -4.73 24.33
N LEU A 123 -7.63 -5.82 24.84
CA LEU A 123 -6.90 -7.00 25.27
C LEU A 123 -6.17 -7.73 24.11
N PRO A 124 -5.15 -8.56 24.39
CA PRO A 124 -4.54 -9.41 23.38
C PRO A 124 -5.57 -10.32 22.66
N ALA A 125 -5.28 -10.70 21.40
CA ALA A 125 -6.17 -11.52 20.55
C ALA A 125 -7.59 -10.95 20.31
N ARG A 126 -7.76 -9.63 20.40
CA ARG A 126 -9.01 -8.91 20.06
C ARG A 126 -8.99 -8.26 18.67
N GLY A 127 -8.19 -8.73 17.72
CA GLY A 127 -8.19 -8.21 16.35
C GLY A 127 -7.59 -6.81 16.12
N LYS A 128 -6.97 -6.16 17.12
CA LYS A 128 -6.38 -4.80 16.99
C LYS A 128 -5.44 -4.66 15.78
N THR A 129 -4.44 -5.54 15.67
CA THR A 129 -3.47 -5.49 14.56
C THR A 129 -4.14 -5.71 13.20
N TYR A 130 -5.19 -6.53 13.14
CA TYR A 130 -5.97 -6.73 11.92
C TYR A 130 -6.68 -5.43 11.51
N ILE A 131 -7.41 -4.81 12.45
CA ILE A 131 -8.11 -3.54 12.25
C ILE A 131 -7.12 -2.44 11.84
N ALA A 132 -6.01 -2.30 12.57
CA ALA A 132 -4.95 -1.34 12.28
C ALA A 132 -4.41 -1.48 10.85
N ARG A 133 -4.12 -2.71 10.42
CA ARG A 133 -3.61 -2.99 9.06
C ARG A 133 -4.67 -2.75 7.98
N LYS A 134 -5.94 -3.09 8.23
CA LYS A 134 -7.06 -2.82 7.31
C LYS A 134 -7.28 -1.32 7.12
N ILE A 135 -7.32 -0.54 8.20
CA ILE A 135 -7.40 0.93 8.14
C ILE A 135 -6.19 1.50 7.37
N CYS A 136 -4.97 1.08 7.73
CA CYS A 136 -3.76 1.55 7.07
C CYS A 136 -3.77 1.27 5.56
N ARG A 137 -4.22 0.08 5.17
CA ARG A 137 -4.32 -0.34 3.77
C ARG A 137 -5.36 0.49 3.01
N MET A 138 -6.56 0.66 3.56
CA MET A 138 -7.59 1.49 2.95
C MET A 138 -7.12 2.93 2.77
N LEU A 139 -6.56 3.55 3.81
CA LEU A 139 -6.10 4.93 3.74
C LEU A 139 -4.99 5.11 2.70
N ASN A 140 -3.98 4.23 2.67
CA ASN A 140 -2.92 4.31 1.66
C ASN A 140 -3.44 4.07 0.24
N TRP A 141 -4.39 3.14 0.08
CA TRP A 141 -5.04 2.92 -1.21
C TRP A 141 -5.81 4.15 -1.68
N MET A 142 -6.47 4.88 -0.76
CA MET A 142 -7.07 6.19 -0.99
C MET A 142 -6.06 7.35 -1.06
N LEU A 143 -4.76 7.05 -1.20
CA LEU A 143 -3.68 8.03 -1.33
C LEU A 143 -3.47 8.91 -0.08
N ILE A 144 -3.89 8.45 1.10
CA ILE A 144 -3.64 9.10 2.41
C ILE A 144 -2.45 8.40 3.09
N PRO A 145 -1.25 9.04 3.14
CA PRO A 145 -0.07 8.44 3.76
C PRO A 145 -0.32 7.99 5.19
N SER A 146 -0.31 6.67 5.40
CA SER A 146 -0.66 6.04 6.68
C SER A 146 0.34 4.95 7.04
N LYS A 147 0.69 4.80 8.32
CA LYS A 147 1.65 3.79 8.77
C LYS A 147 1.29 3.22 10.14
N VAL A 148 1.46 1.90 10.29
CA VAL A 148 1.30 1.20 11.57
C VAL A 148 2.63 1.16 12.32
N PHE A 149 2.59 1.48 13.61
CA PHE A 149 3.70 1.41 14.56
C PHE A 149 3.36 0.36 15.61
N ASN A 150 3.76 -0.89 15.38
CA ASN A 150 3.44 -2.02 16.25
C ASN A 150 4.46 -2.13 17.39
N VAL A 151 4.07 -1.79 18.61
CA VAL A 151 4.96 -1.81 19.79
C VAL A 151 5.53 -3.20 20.08
N GLY A 152 4.79 -4.25 19.70
CA GLY A 152 5.25 -5.63 19.80
C GLY A 152 6.49 -5.92 18.94
N GLU A 153 6.61 -5.29 17.77
CA GLU A 153 7.78 -5.40 16.89
C GLU A 153 9.01 -4.73 17.50
N TYR A 154 8.85 -3.52 18.05
CA TYR A 154 9.93 -2.81 18.76
C TYR A 154 10.46 -3.63 19.94
N ARG A 155 9.57 -4.26 20.71
CA ARG A 155 9.97 -5.16 21.80
C ARG A 155 10.75 -6.37 21.29
N ARG A 156 10.28 -7.02 20.22
CA ARG A 156 10.99 -8.18 19.63
C ARG A 156 12.37 -7.82 19.09
N LEU A 157 12.50 -6.64 18.47
CA LEU A 157 13.78 -6.18 17.92
C LEU A 157 14.82 -5.89 19.00
N ARG A 158 14.42 -5.37 20.17
CA ARG A 158 15.38 -4.98 21.22
C ARG A 158 15.63 -6.05 22.29
N ILE A 159 14.64 -6.87 22.62
CA ILE A 159 14.69 -7.82 23.75
C ILE A 159 14.48 -9.27 23.27
N GLY A 160 14.28 -9.47 21.97
CA GLY A 160 14.02 -10.80 21.39
C GLY A 160 12.56 -11.22 21.44
N ALA A 161 12.23 -12.21 20.60
CA ALA A 161 10.95 -12.92 20.66
C ALA A 161 10.98 -13.97 21.79
N GLY A 162 9.80 -14.47 22.20
CA GLY A 162 9.70 -15.57 23.17
C GLY A 162 9.73 -15.18 24.64
N GLN A 163 9.40 -13.92 24.97
CA GLN A 163 9.27 -13.49 26.36
C GLN A 163 8.08 -14.22 27.03
N PRO A 164 8.26 -14.82 28.23
CA PRO A 164 7.20 -15.55 28.92
C PRO A 164 6.10 -14.60 29.41
N HIS A 165 4.93 -15.15 29.76
CA HIS A 165 3.80 -14.36 30.24
C HIS A 165 4.14 -13.47 31.45
N ASP A 166 5.05 -13.90 32.34
CA ASP A 166 5.52 -13.13 33.52
C ASP A 166 6.21 -11.80 33.17
N PHE A 167 6.77 -11.68 31.95
CA PHE A 167 7.27 -10.39 31.46
C PHE A 167 6.15 -9.34 31.32
N PHE A 168 4.91 -9.79 31.14
CA PHE A 168 3.74 -8.94 30.95
C PHE A 168 2.95 -8.68 32.24
N ASP A 169 3.32 -9.33 33.34
CA ASP A 169 2.69 -9.16 34.66
C ASP A 169 2.72 -7.68 35.08
N PRO A 170 1.58 -7.10 35.53
CA PRO A 170 1.53 -5.73 36.04
C PRO A 170 2.35 -5.52 37.32
N ASN A 171 2.76 -6.58 38.02
CA ASN A 171 3.59 -6.51 39.22
C ASN A 171 5.08 -6.68 38.92
N ASN A 172 5.48 -6.82 37.64
CA ASN A 172 6.88 -6.95 37.22
C ASN A 172 7.47 -5.57 36.84
N PRO A 173 8.29 -4.92 37.71
CA PRO A 173 8.78 -3.57 37.46
C PRO A 173 9.76 -3.50 36.28
N GLU A 174 10.58 -4.53 36.10
CA GLU A 174 11.53 -4.62 34.98
C GLU A 174 10.79 -4.76 33.65
N GLY A 175 9.79 -5.64 33.59
CA GLY A 175 8.93 -5.83 32.43
C GLY A 175 8.14 -4.56 32.09
N ILE A 176 7.64 -3.83 33.09
CA ILE A 176 6.98 -2.53 32.89
C ILE A 176 7.96 -1.51 32.30
N LYS A 177 9.14 -1.33 32.90
CA LYS A 177 10.15 -0.37 32.45
C LYS A 177 10.61 -0.66 31.02
N ALA A 178 10.87 -1.94 30.71
CA ALA A 178 11.25 -2.38 29.39
C ALA A 178 10.16 -2.09 28.35
N ARG A 179 8.90 -2.48 28.63
CA ARG A 179 7.76 -2.21 27.74
C ARG A 179 7.52 -0.72 27.54
N LEU A 180 7.61 0.08 28.60
CA LEU A 180 7.49 1.54 28.53
C LEU A 180 8.53 2.14 27.58
N HIS A 181 9.80 1.73 27.69
CA HIS A 181 10.86 2.21 26.81
C HIS A 181 10.60 1.88 25.33
N MET A 182 10.10 0.67 25.01
CA MET A 182 9.76 0.30 23.62
C MET A 182 8.61 1.11 23.07
N ALA A 183 7.64 1.34 23.94
CA ALA A 183 6.41 2.02 23.61
C ALA A 183 6.66 3.54 23.44
N VAL A 184 7.63 4.14 24.15
CA VAL A 184 8.10 5.51 23.89
C VAL A 184 8.86 5.59 22.56
N ALA A 185 9.78 4.65 22.29
CA ALA A 185 10.52 4.63 21.03
C ALA A 185 9.59 4.56 19.80
N ALA A 186 8.58 3.69 19.84
CA ALA A 186 7.59 3.59 18.77
C ALA A 186 6.76 4.88 18.59
N LEU A 187 6.47 5.59 19.68
CA LEU A 187 5.73 6.85 19.67
C LEU A 187 6.57 7.99 19.05
N ASP A 188 7.85 8.09 19.42
CA ASP A 188 8.75 9.09 18.84
C ASP A 188 9.00 8.85 17.35
N ASP A 189 9.17 7.60 16.92
CA ASP A 189 9.29 7.24 15.51
C ASP A 189 8.01 7.58 14.72
N MET A 190 6.83 7.37 15.32
CA MET A 190 5.55 7.76 14.73
C MET A 190 5.41 9.27 14.55
N ILE A 191 5.74 10.03 15.60
CA ILE A 191 5.69 11.49 15.57
C ILE A 191 6.66 12.05 14.52
N SER A 192 7.89 11.53 14.50
CA SER A 192 8.89 11.88 13.49
C SER A 192 8.40 11.60 12.07
N TRP A 193 7.80 10.43 11.85
CA TRP A 193 7.24 10.09 10.54
C TRP A 193 6.06 11.00 10.14
N LEU A 194 5.17 11.34 11.07
CA LEU A 194 4.09 12.31 10.86
C LEU A 194 4.61 13.73 10.59
N HIS A 195 5.79 14.09 11.10
CA HIS A 195 6.45 15.34 10.75
C HIS A 195 7.01 15.33 9.33
N ASN A 196 7.42 14.16 8.83
CA ASN A 196 8.03 13.97 7.51
C ASN A 196 7.00 13.55 6.44
N GLY A 197 5.82 14.17 6.43
CA GLY A 197 4.80 13.98 5.37
C GLY A 197 3.74 12.90 5.64
N GLY A 198 3.86 12.13 6.74
CA GLY A 198 2.81 11.22 7.17
C GLY A 198 1.52 11.95 7.57
N ARG A 199 0.36 11.29 7.42
CA ARG A 199 -0.96 11.84 7.77
C ARG A 199 -1.63 11.11 8.91
N VAL A 200 -1.60 9.78 8.87
CA VAL A 200 -2.23 8.94 9.89
C VAL A 200 -1.23 7.97 10.49
N GLY A 201 -0.88 8.17 11.75
CA GLY A 201 -0.03 7.27 12.52
C GLY A 201 -0.90 6.31 13.33
N ILE A 202 -0.77 5.00 13.12
CA ILE A 202 -1.55 4.00 13.83
C ILE A 202 -0.68 3.33 14.88
N TYR A 203 -0.87 3.69 16.14
CA TYR A 203 -0.12 3.19 17.27
C TYR A 203 -0.74 1.89 17.81
N ASP A 204 -0.20 0.75 17.34
CA ASP A 204 -0.74 -0.59 17.63
C ASP A 204 -0.08 -1.21 18.89
N ALA A 205 -0.82 -1.14 20.00
CA ALA A 205 -0.49 -1.75 21.28
C ALA A 205 -1.77 -2.09 22.06
N THR A 206 -1.64 -2.64 23.28
CA THR A 206 -2.81 -2.90 24.14
C THR A 206 -3.39 -1.62 24.73
N ASN A 207 -2.54 -0.67 25.12
CA ASN A 207 -2.91 0.62 25.73
C ASN A 207 -4.03 0.49 26.78
N SER A 208 -3.89 -0.54 27.62
CA SER A 208 -4.97 -1.08 28.45
C SER A 208 -5.30 -0.25 29.69
N ASN A 209 -4.40 0.64 30.14
CA ASN A 209 -4.64 1.50 31.30
C ASN A 209 -4.72 2.99 30.92
N ARG A 210 -5.38 3.80 31.75
CA ARG A 210 -5.57 5.24 31.52
C ARG A 210 -4.26 6.02 31.50
N GLU A 211 -3.33 5.69 32.40
CA GLU A 211 -2.04 6.39 32.52
C GLU A 211 -1.23 6.33 31.21
N ARG A 212 -1.17 5.14 30.57
CA ARG A 212 -0.51 4.95 29.29
C ARG A 212 -1.15 5.80 28.20
N ARG A 213 -2.48 5.85 28.15
CA ARG A 213 -3.23 6.63 27.18
C ARG A 213 -2.99 8.13 27.37
N ALA A 214 -3.04 8.62 28.60
CA ALA A 214 -2.77 10.02 28.94
C ALA A 214 -1.34 10.45 28.54
N LEU A 215 -0.34 9.56 28.69
CA LEU A 215 1.03 9.82 28.23
C LEU A 215 1.10 10.01 26.71
N ILE A 216 0.44 9.13 25.94
CA ILE A 216 0.40 9.21 24.49
C ILE A 216 -0.32 10.50 24.06
N GLU A 217 -1.48 10.78 24.64
CA GLU A 217 -2.28 11.96 24.35
C GLU A 217 -1.52 13.25 24.62
N LYS A 218 -0.95 13.40 25.81
CA LYS A 218 -0.13 14.57 26.17
C LYS A 218 1.03 14.79 25.20
N ARG A 219 1.68 13.71 24.77
CA ARG A 219 2.80 13.75 23.82
C ARG A 219 2.35 14.19 22.43
N CYS A 220 1.24 13.67 21.93
CA CYS A 220 0.69 13.98 20.61
C CYS A 220 0.06 15.38 20.55
N THR A 221 -0.66 15.80 21.58
CA THR A 221 -1.26 17.14 21.67
C THR A 221 -0.20 18.23 21.65
N ARG A 222 0.96 18.01 22.31
CA ARG A 222 2.11 18.93 22.23
C ARG A 222 2.65 19.12 20.81
N GLU A 223 2.52 18.08 19.97
CA GLU A 223 2.93 18.09 18.57
C GLU A 223 1.79 18.49 17.61
N LYS A 224 0.66 19.00 18.15
CA LYS A 224 -0.52 19.44 17.39
C LYS A 224 -1.13 18.32 16.52
N MET A 225 -1.18 17.11 17.06
CA MET A 225 -1.79 15.95 16.42
C MET A 225 -3.12 15.59 17.09
N THR A 226 -4.13 15.24 16.30
CA THR A 226 -5.44 14.77 16.77
C THR A 226 -5.33 13.31 17.19
N VAL A 227 -5.69 12.99 18.43
CA VAL A 227 -5.66 11.61 18.95
C VAL A 227 -7.05 11.01 18.92
N ILE A 228 -7.18 9.80 18.38
CA ILE A 228 -8.43 9.02 18.37
C ILE A 228 -8.15 7.62 18.87
N TYR A 229 -8.91 7.16 19.85
CA TYR A 229 -8.80 5.80 20.34
C TYR A 229 -9.68 4.85 19.52
N ILE A 230 -9.12 3.73 19.08
CA ILE A 230 -9.87 2.63 18.45
C ILE A 230 -9.80 1.43 19.36
N GLU A 231 -10.88 1.19 20.10
CA GLU A 231 -10.97 0.12 21.08
C GLU A 231 -11.68 -1.11 20.49
N SER A 232 -11.02 -2.26 20.53
CA SER A 232 -11.61 -3.54 20.11
C SER A 232 -11.97 -4.38 21.31
N ILE A 233 -13.27 -4.58 21.52
CA ILE A 233 -13.87 -5.34 22.62
C ILE A 233 -14.52 -6.56 22.00
N CYS A 234 -14.01 -7.75 22.31
CA CYS A 234 -14.61 -9.00 21.86
C CYS A 234 -14.66 -9.97 23.04
N ASN A 235 -15.87 -10.45 23.34
CA ASN A 235 -16.13 -11.38 24.43
C ASN A 235 -16.56 -12.76 23.91
N ASP A 236 -16.69 -12.91 22.59
CA ASP A 236 -17.00 -14.15 21.90
C ASP A 236 -15.84 -15.17 22.02
N PRO A 237 -16.02 -16.29 22.77
CA PRO A 237 -14.96 -17.26 23.00
C PRO A 237 -14.41 -17.90 21.73
N ASP A 238 -15.27 -18.12 20.71
CA ASP A 238 -14.87 -18.80 19.48
C ASP A 238 -13.98 -17.90 18.63
N VAL A 239 -14.31 -16.60 18.57
CA VAL A 239 -13.48 -15.59 17.90
C VAL A 239 -12.13 -15.45 18.59
N ILE A 240 -12.10 -15.48 19.92
CA ILE A 240 -10.86 -15.37 20.70
C ILE A 240 -9.97 -16.58 20.44
N GLU A 241 -10.52 -17.79 20.52
CA GLU A 241 -9.79 -19.03 20.31
C GLU A 241 -9.27 -19.13 18.87
N SER A 242 -10.08 -18.77 17.87
CA SER A 242 -9.65 -18.67 16.46
C SER A 242 -8.50 -17.66 16.31
N ASN A 243 -8.61 -16.46 16.88
CA ASN A 243 -7.55 -15.47 16.83
C ASN A 243 -6.25 -15.96 17.48
N ILE A 244 -6.32 -16.70 18.58
CA ILE A 244 -5.13 -17.29 19.22
C ILE A 244 -4.47 -18.29 18.27
N LYS A 245 -5.25 -19.22 17.70
CA LYS A 245 -4.74 -20.25 16.79
C LYS A 245 -4.17 -19.67 15.50
N GLU A 246 -4.92 -18.81 14.82
CA GLU A 246 -4.57 -18.31 13.48
C GLU A 246 -3.50 -17.22 13.50
N THR A 247 -3.37 -16.46 14.60
CA THR A 247 -2.47 -15.31 14.62
C THR A 247 -1.37 -15.36 15.66
N LYS A 248 -1.56 -16.10 16.77
CA LYS A 248 -0.61 -16.08 17.91
C LYS A 248 0.25 -17.31 17.97
N LEU A 249 -0.25 -18.49 17.60
CA LEU A 249 0.61 -19.66 17.43
C LEU A 249 1.61 -19.50 16.27
N LEU A 250 1.23 -18.75 15.24
CA LEU A 250 2.12 -18.39 14.13
C LEU A 250 2.98 -17.14 14.42
N SER A 251 2.88 -16.57 15.62
CA SER A 251 3.69 -15.41 16.02
C SER A 251 5.14 -15.84 16.26
N PRO A 252 6.13 -14.97 15.95
CA PRO A 252 7.51 -15.19 16.34
C PRO A 252 7.70 -15.42 17.84
N ASP A 253 6.76 -14.95 18.67
CA ASP A 253 6.79 -15.14 20.12
C ASP A 253 6.65 -16.61 20.56
N TYR A 254 6.09 -17.51 19.73
CA TYR A 254 5.85 -18.91 20.09
C TYR A 254 6.48 -19.89 19.10
N GLN A 255 7.43 -19.42 18.27
CA GLN A 255 8.10 -20.26 17.29
C GLN A 255 8.86 -21.40 17.98
N GLY A 256 8.54 -22.65 17.63
CA GLY A 256 9.16 -23.85 18.21
C GLY A 256 8.64 -24.23 19.60
N VAL A 257 7.63 -23.52 20.14
CA VAL A 257 6.97 -23.87 21.39
C VAL A 257 5.82 -24.83 21.09
N ASP A 258 5.60 -25.82 21.96
CA ASP A 258 4.45 -26.71 21.88
C ASP A 258 3.12 -25.93 21.88
N SER A 259 2.20 -26.32 21.01
CA SER A 259 0.92 -25.61 20.80
C SER A 259 0.09 -25.48 22.07
N GLN A 260 0.04 -26.51 22.93
CA GLN A 260 -0.74 -26.44 24.17
C GLN A 260 -0.10 -25.50 25.19
N LYS A 261 1.23 -25.57 25.33
CA LYS A 261 1.98 -24.66 26.20
C LYS A 261 1.88 -23.20 25.74
N ALA A 262 1.95 -22.96 24.43
CA ALA A 262 1.81 -21.63 23.85
C ALA A 262 0.41 -21.03 24.08
N ILE A 263 -0.66 -21.85 23.95
CA ILE A 263 -2.03 -21.42 24.27
C ILE A 263 -2.13 -21.04 25.75
N GLN A 264 -1.58 -21.86 26.65
CA GLN A 264 -1.65 -21.60 28.09
C GLN A 264 -0.89 -20.33 28.49
N ASP A 265 0.37 -20.18 28.09
CA ASP A 265 1.16 -18.96 28.32
C ASP A 265 0.44 -17.72 27.79
N PHE A 266 -0.17 -17.82 26.60
CA PHE A 266 -0.91 -16.70 26.02
C PHE A 266 -2.19 -16.36 26.80
N ARG A 267 -2.89 -17.37 27.36
CA ARG A 267 -4.05 -17.15 28.24
C ARG A 267 -3.65 -16.46 29.54
N ASP A 268 -2.55 -16.88 30.16
CA ASP A 268 -2.02 -16.26 31.38
C ASP A 268 -1.58 -14.82 31.11
N ARG A 269 -0.99 -14.57 29.94
CA ARG A 269 -0.71 -13.21 29.46
C ARG A 269 -1.99 -12.38 29.29
N ILE A 270 -3.08 -12.93 28.77
CA ILE A 270 -4.36 -12.20 28.70
C ILE A 270 -4.84 -11.84 30.11
N ASN A 271 -4.77 -12.77 31.07
CA ASN A 271 -5.19 -12.54 32.46
C ASN A 271 -4.44 -11.37 33.11
N HIS A 272 -3.13 -11.29 32.89
CA HIS A 272 -2.30 -10.15 33.33
C HIS A 272 -2.79 -8.81 32.80
N TYR A 273 -3.21 -8.74 31.53
CA TYR A 273 -3.78 -7.53 30.96
C TYR A 273 -5.19 -7.24 31.45
N THR A 274 -6.03 -8.27 31.64
CA THR A 274 -7.40 -8.12 32.14
C THR A 274 -7.43 -7.50 33.53
N ALA A 275 -6.50 -7.86 34.41
CA ALA A 275 -6.42 -7.35 35.79
C ALA A 275 -6.25 -5.82 35.87
N VAL A 276 -5.71 -5.18 34.83
CA VAL A 276 -5.43 -3.74 34.78
C VAL A 276 -6.13 -3.04 33.61
N TYR A 277 -7.10 -3.70 32.97
CA TYR A 277 -7.76 -3.17 31.79
C TYR A 277 -8.86 -2.19 32.17
N GLU A 278 -8.71 -0.97 31.66
CA GLU A 278 -9.68 0.11 31.79
C GLU A 278 -10.13 0.50 30.39
N THR A 279 -11.44 0.42 30.14
CA THR A 279 -12.03 0.81 28.86
C THR A 279 -11.87 2.30 28.58
N VAL A 280 -11.96 2.70 27.31
CA VAL A 280 -11.91 4.13 26.94
C VAL A 280 -13.24 4.79 27.30
N ASP A 281 -13.21 5.95 27.95
CA ASP A 281 -14.40 6.71 28.34
C ASP A 281 -14.12 8.22 28.35
N GLY A 282 -15.13 9.01 28.69
CA GLY A 282 -15.06 10.47 28.78
C GLY A 282 -15.80 11.19 27.65
N ALA A 283 -16.55 12.23 28.00
CA ALA A 283 -17.36 12.99 27.04
C ALA A 283 -16.50 13.71 25.99
N ASP A 284 -15.36 14.25 26.40
CA ASP A 284 -14.45 15.00 25.53
C ASP A 284 -13.46 14.09 24.76
N THR A 285 -13.44 12.79 25.06
CA THR A 285 -12.50 11.83 24.45
C THR A 285 -12.95 11.38 23.07
N SER A 286 -12.15 11.59 22.03
CA SER A 286 -12.44 11.06 20.69
C SER A 286 -12.15 9.56 20.61
N TYR A 287 -13.19 8.73 20.44
CA TYR A 287 -13.01 7.29 20.35
C TYR A 287 -14.03 6.56 19.46
N ILE A 288 -13.64 5.37 19.03
CA ILE A 288 -14.45 4.38 18.32
C ILE A 288 -14.30 3.05 19.05
N LYS A 289 -15.40 2.48 19.57
CA LYS A 289 -15.40 1.13 20.16
C LYS A 289 -16.10 0.15 19.24
N LEU A 290 -15.44 -0.96 18.98
CA LEU A 290 -15.94 -2.07 18.17
C LEU A 290 -16.25 -3.23 19.11
N PHE A 291 -17.51 -3.61 19.20
CA PHE A 291 -17.97 -4.72 20.03
C PHE A 291 -18.23 -5.95 19.17
N ASP A 292 -17.65 -7.08 19.58
CA ASP A 292 -17.86 -8.42 19.01
C ASP A 292 -17.75 -8.43 17.49
N VAL A 293 -16.64 -7.86 17.00
CA VAL A 293 -16.31 -7.80 15.57
C VAL A 293 -17.32 -6.98 14.76
N GLY A 294 -17.73 -5.84 15.30
CA GLY A 294 -18.56 -4.86 14.59
C GLY A 294 -20.07 -5.05 14.78
N LYS A 295 -20.53 -6.02 15.59
CA LYS A 295 -21.95 -6.20 15.93
C LYS A 295 -22.57 -4.94 16.57
N LYS A 296 -21.77 -4.20 17.32
CA LYS A 296 -22.11 -2.86 17.83
C LYS A 296 -20.91 -1.94 17.67
N ILE A 297 -21.15 -0.70 17.28
CA ILE A 297 -20.14 0.35 17.25
C ILE A 297 -20.61 1.53 18.10
N GLU A 298 -19.72 2.03 18.94
CA GLU A 298 -19.92 3.25 19.73
C GLU A 298 -18.91 4.30 19.27
N VAL A 299 -19.40 5.49 18.92
CA VAL A 299 -18.58 6.58 18.38
C VAL A 299 -18.78 7.79 19.27
N ASN A 300 -17.69 8.39 19.75
CA ASN A 300 -17.73 9.59 20.59
C ASN A 300 -16.77 10.65 20.09
N ASN A 301 -17.22 11.91 20.07
CA ASN A 301 -16.44 13.09 19.71
C ASN A 301 -15.57 12.94 18.45
N ILE A 302 -16.13 12.34 17.39
CA ILE A 302 -15.44 12.20 16.10
C ILE A 302 -15.84 13.35 15.19
N THR A 303 -14.85 14.14 14.77
CA THR A 303 -14.99 15.25 13.82
C THR A 303 -13.90 15.19 12.76
N GLY A 304 -14.13 15.83 11.61
CA GLY A 304 -13.17 15.86 10.51
C GLY A 304 -13.33 14.73 9.50
N TYR A 305 -12.70 14.90 8.33
CA TYR A 305 -12.89 14.02 7.18
C TYR A 305 -12.29 12.63 7.36
N ILE A 306 -11.01 12.56 7.74
CA ILE A 306 -10.30 11.28 7.92
C ILE A 306 -10.96 10.43 9.02
N PRO A 307 -11.26 10.98 10.21
CA PRO A 307 -11.93 10.22 11.26
C PRO A 307 -13.32 9.69 10.86
N SER A 308 -14.14 10.49 10.19
CA SER A 308 -15.46 10.06 9.70
C SER A 308 -15.36 8.94 8.66
N ARG A 309 -14.37 9.00 7.75
CA ARG A 309 -14.07 7.92 6.79
C ARG A 309 -13.70 6.61 7.50
N ILE A 310 -12.87 6.69 8.56
CA ILE A 310 -12.48 5.52 9.36
C ILE A 310 -13.71 4.90 10.03
N VAL A 311 -14.57 5.71 10.66
CA VAL A 311 -15.83 5.22 11.26
C VAL A 311 -16.66 4.47 10.21
N PHE A 312 -16.87 5.09 9.04
CA PHE A 312 -17.67 4.50 7.98
C PHE A 312 -17.08 3.19 7.46
N PHE A 313 -15.75 3.11 7.29
CA PHE A 313 -15.09 1.87 6.92
C PHE A 313 -15.26 0.77 7.96
N LEU A 314 -15.06 1.11 9.24
CA LEU A 314 -15.17 0.14 10.35
C LEU A 314 -16.58 -0.43 10.48
N MET A 315 -17.63 0.35 10.19
CA MET A 315 -19.01 -0.11 10.15
C MET A 315 -19.28 -1.20 9.09
N ASN A 316 -18.42 -1.31 8.08
CA ASN A 316 -18.58 -2.25 6.97
C ASN A 316 -17.64 -3.46 7.05
N LEU A 317 -16.77 -3.55 8.07
CA LEU A 317 -15.84 -4.66 8.21
C LEU A 317 -16.51 -5.89 8.84
N HIS A 318 -16.11 -7.06 8.34
CA HIS A 318 -16.43 -8.34 8.97
C HIS A 318 -15.28 -9.34 8.79
N ILE A 319 -15.29 -10.43 9.57
CA ILE A 319 -14.24 -11.46 9.56
C ILE A 319 -14.64 -12.74 8.82
N ILE A 320 -15.87 -12.83 8.30
CA ILE A 320 -16.36 -13.99 7.55
C ILE A 320 -15.42 -14.25 6.35
N PRO A 321 -14.74 -15.42 6.31
CA PRO A 321 -13.90 -15.79 5.18
C PRO A 321 -14.75 -16.00 3.94
N ARG A 322 -14.30 -15.42 2.82
CA ARG A 322 -14.95 -15.59 1.52
C ARG A 322 -13.94 -15.46 0.38
N PRO A 323 -14.14 -16.17 -0.74
CA PRO A 323 -13.40 -15.90 -1.95
C PRO A 323 -13.95 -14.64 -2.65
N ILE A 324 -13.03 -13.83 -3.17
CA ILE A 324 -13.29 -12.74 -4.10
C ILE A 324 -12.57 -13.10 -5.38
N TRP A 325 -13.30 -13.26 -6.48
CA TRP A 325 -12.71 -13.53 -7.78
C TRP A 325 -12.65 -12.27 -8.63
N LEU A 326 -11.50 -12.06 -9.26
CA LEU A 326 -11.27 -11.00 -10.22
C LEU A 326 -11.01 -11.63 -11.58
N THR A 327 -11.72 -11.16 -12.59
CA THR A 327 -11.39 -11.45 -13.98
C THR A 327 -11.70 -10.27 -14.88
N ARG A 328 -10.88 -10.11 -15.92
CA ARG A 328 -11.26 -9.24 -17.04
C ARG A 328 -12.44 -9.85 -17.77
N HIS A 329 -13.14 -9.01 -18.53
CA HIS A 329 -13.96 -9.50 -19.63
C HIS A 329 -13.15 -10.40 -20.56
N GLY A 330 -13.84 -11.27 -21.32
CA GLY A 330 -13.24 -11.99 -22.44
C GLY A 330 -12.62 -11.03 -23.46
N GLU A 331 -11.71 -11.53 -24.30
CA GLU A 331 -11.10 -10.75 -25.37
C GLU A 331 -12.16 -10.01 -26.20
N SER A 332 -11.98 -8.70 -26.37
CA SER A 332 -12.84 -7.86 -27.21
C SER A 332 -12.22 -7.53 -28.55
N GLU A 333 -13.01 -7.06 -29.52
CA GLU A 333 -12.50 -6.65 -30.84
C GLU A 333 -11.40 -5.59 -30.74
N PHE A 334 -11.51 -4.66 -29.77
CA PHE A 334 -10.44 -3.68 -29.53
C PHE A 334 -9.19 -4.31 -28.93
N ASN A 335 -9.31 -5.37 -28.12
CA ASN A 335 -8.12 -6.08 -27.65
C ASN A 335 -7.40 -6.77 -28.81
N ALA A 336 -8.13 -7.43 -29.70
CA ALA A 336 -7.56 -8.07 -30.89
C ALA A 336 -6.86 -7.08 -31.83
N GLN A 337 -7.33 -5.83 -31.85
CA GLN A 337 -6.76 -4.73 -32.65
C GLN A 337 -5.69 -3.90 -31.91
N GLY A 338 -5.41 -4.18 -30.63
CA GLY A 338 -4.48 -3.37 -29.82
C GLY A 338 -4.99 -1.96 -29.47
N ARG A 339 -6.31 -1.71 -29.58
CA ARG A 339 -6.95 -0.43 -29.27
C ARG A 339 -7.36 -0.35 -27.79
N ILE A 340 -7.27 0.83 -27.19
CA ILE A 340 -7.65 1.08 -25.79
C ILE A 340 -9.10 1.61 -25.68
N GLY A 341 -9.71 1.36 -24.52
CA GLY A 341 -11.04 1.85 -24.14
C GLY A 341 -12.19 1.38 -25.04
N GLY A 342 -13.13 2.27 -25.37
CA GLY A 342 -14.32 2.04 -26.17
C GLY A 342 -15.33 1.08 -25.54
N ASP A 343 -16.30 0.62 -26.36
CA ASP A 343 -17.37 -0.31 -25.96
C ASP A 343 -17.57 -1.41 -27.01
N SER A 344 -16.45 -2.03 -27.44
CA SER A 344 -16.46 -3.12 -28.42
C SER A 344 -17.07 -4.43 -27.88
N SER A 345 -17.61 -5.24 -28.80
CA SER A 345 -18.10 -6.60 -28.49
C SER A 345 -16.96 -7.57 -28.20
N LEU A 346 -17.30 -8.73 -27.62
CA LEU A 346 -16.40 -9.87 -27.50
C LEU A 346 -16.05 -10.45 -28.86
N THR A 347 -14.82 -10.97 -29.00
CA THR A 347 -14.44 -11.88 -30.09
C THR A 347 -15.02 -13.28 -29.82
N GLU A 348 -14.90 -14.20 -30.78
CA GLU A 348 -15.25 -15.61 -30.57
C GLU A 348 -14.43 -16.24 -29.43
N ARG A 349 -13.14 -15.89 -29.31
CA ARG A 349 -12.29 -16.32 -28.18
C ARG A 349 -12.81 -15.79 -26.85
N GLY A 350 -13.22 -14.53 -26.81
CA GLY A 350 -13.79 -13.90 -25.63
C GLY A 350 -15.12 -14.53 -25.21
N ASP A 351 -15.96 -14.92 -26.18
CA ASP A 351 -17.23 -15.61 -25.92
C ASP A 351 -17.01 -17.06 -25.44
N ASN A 352 -16.02 -17.76 -25.99
CA ASN A 352 -15.60 -19.07 -25.48
C ASN A 352 -15.11 -18.97 -24.03
N TYR A 353 -14.35 -17.92 -23.68
CA TYR A 353 -13.96 -17.66 -22.29
C TYR A 353 -15.18 -17.42 -21.38
N ALA A 354 -16.20 -16.68 -21.84
CA ALA A 354 -17.44 -16.47 -21.10
C ALA A 354 -18.14 -17.79 -20.74
N HIS A 355 -18.18 -18.74 -21.68
CA HIS A 355 -18.71 -20.09 -21.44
C HIS A 355 -17.89 -20.86 -20.40
N GLN A 356 -16.55 -20.86 -20.53
CA GLN A 356 -15.66 -21.53 -19.58
C GLN A 356 -15.80 -20.96 -18.16
N LEU A 357 -15.88 -19.64 -18.04
CA LEU A 357 -16.10 -18.96 -16.75
C LEU A 357 -17.44 -19.39 -16.11
N ALA A 358 -18.51 -19.47 -16.91
CA ALA A 358 -19.82 -19.91 -16.41
C ALA A 358 -19.82 -21.37 -15.95
N VAL A 359 -19.17 -22.27 -16.68
CA VAL A 359 -18.99 -23.67 -16.27
C VAL A 359 -18.22 -23.74 -14.97
N TRP A 360 -17.09 -23.03 -14.87
CA TRP A 360 -16.25 -23.03 -13.67
C TRP A 360 -17.01 -22.56 -12.43
N ILE A 361 -17.78 -21.47 -12.53
CA ILE A 361 -18.59 -20.96 -11.41
C ILE A 361 -19.69 -21.97 -11.03
N SER A 362 -20.35 -22.61 -12.01
CA SER A 362 -21.35 -23.64 -11.74
C SER A 362 -20.76 -24.84 -11.00
N GLU A 363 -19.59 -25.32 -11.43
CA GLU A 363 -18.86 -26.42 -10.79
C GLU A 363 -18.41 -26.06 -9.38
N TRP A 364 -17.88 -24.84 -9.19
CA TRP A 364 -17.51 -24.34 -7.87
C TRP A 364 -18.71 -24.33 -6.92
N CYS A 365 -19.86 -23.78 -7.34
CA CYS A 365 -21.07 -23.75 -6.53
C CYS A 365 -21.54 -25.17 -6.15
N LYS A 366 -21.54 -26.12 -7.10
CA LYS A 366 -21.90 -27.53 -6.84
C LYS A 366 -20.96 -28.16 -5.84
N LYS A 367 -19.65 -27.98 -6.02
CA LYS A 367 -18.61 -28.53 -5.15
C LYS A 367 -18.77 -28.01 -3.72
N VAL A 368 -18.92 -26.70 -3.54
CA VAL A 368 -19.04 -26.08 -2.22
C VAL A 368 -20.35 -26.50 -1.54
N LYS A 369 -21.46 -26.61 -2.28
CA LYS A 369 -22.71 -27.17 -1.73
C LYS A 369 -22.53 -28.60 -1.19
N LEU A 370 -21.79 -29.44 -1.91
CA LEU A 370 -21.51 -30.82 -1.49
C LEU A 370 -20.56 -30.90 -0.29
N GLU A 371 -19.50 -30.09 -0.28
CA GLU A 371 -18.45 -30.14 0.75
C GLU A 371 -18.85 -29.47 2.07
N THR A 372 -19.58 -28.36 2.01
CA THR A 372 -19.86 -27.52 3.18
C THR A 372 -21.35 -27.34 3.46
N GLY A 373 -22.24 -27.83 2.60
CA GLY A 373 -23.69 -27.58 2.70
C GLY A 373 -24.08 -26.12 2.42
N TYR A 374 -23.18 -25.30 1.89
CA TYR A 374 -23.47 -23.90 1.60
C TYR A 374 -24.45 -23.77 0.42
N GLU A 375 -25.62 -23.22 0.68
CA GLU A 375 -26.67 -22.97 -0.31
C GLU A 375 -26.76 -21.51 -0.75
N GLY A 376 -25.80 -20.67 -0.34
CA GLY A 376 -25.77 -19.26 -0.71
C GLY A 376 -25.33 -19.02 -2.16
N GLU A 377 -25.61 -17.81 -2.64
CA GLU A 377 -25.32 -17.38 -4.01
C GLU A 377 -23.93 -16.74 -4.12
N VAL A 378 -23.32 -16.84 -5.30
CA VAL A 378 -22.16 -16.02 -5.69
C VAL A 378 -22.71 -14.72 -6.28
N VAL A 379 -22.34 -13.56 -5.75
CA VAL A 379 -22.76 -12.30 -6.33
C VAL A 379 -21.82 -11.91 -7.45
N VAL A 380 -22.34 -11.65 -8.65
CA VAL A 380 -21.55 -11.27 -9.82
C VAL A 380 -21.67 -9.77 -10.06
N TRP A 381 -20.55 -9.06 -10.07
CA TRP A 381 -20.47 -7.64 -10.39
C TRP A 381 -19.85 -7.46 -11.78
N THR A 382 -20.48 -6.64 -12.60
CA THR A 382 -19.93 -6.27 -13.92
C THR A 382 -19.79 -4.76 -14.02
N SER A 383 -18.88 -4.30 -14.88
CA SER A 383 -18.98 -2.94 -15.43
C SER A 383 -20.27 -2.77 -16.25
N SER A 384 -20.54 -1.54 -16.69
CA SER A 384 -21.63 -1.22 -17.61
C SER A 384 -21.28 -1.45 -19.09
N LEU A 385 -19.99 -1.58 -19.41
CA LEU A 385 -19.51 -1.86 -20.77
C LEU A 385 -19.90 -3.26 -21.28
N LYS A 386 -20.27 -3.36 -22.57
CA LYS A 386 -20.86 -4.56 -23.19
C LYS A 386 -20.03 -5.81 -23.00
N ARG A 387 -18.71 -5.69 -23.15
CA ARG A 387 -17.77 -6.82 -23.03
C ARG A 387 -17.81 -7.50 -21.67
N ALA A 388 -17.95 -6.76 -20.56
CA ALA A 388 -18.06 -7.35 -19.23
C ALA A 388 -19.44 -8.01 -19.02
N ILE A 389 -20.50 -7.34 -19.44
CA ILE A 389 -21.88 -7.86 -19.36
C ILE A 389 -22.00 -9.18 -20.15
N LYS A 390 -21.52 -9.19 -21.40
CA LYS A 390 -21.51 -10.40 -22.24
C LYS A 390 -20.66 -11.51 -21.64
N THR A 391 -19.53 -11.20 -21.02
CA THR A 391 -18.69 -12.22 -20.36
C THR A 391 -19.43 -12.93 -19.22
N ALA A 392 -20.30 -12.22 -18.50
CA ALA A 392 -21.10 -12.78 -17.42
C ALA A 392 -22.44 -13.40 -17.87
N GLN A 393 -22.80 -13.32 -19.16
CA GLN A 393 -24.17 -13.61 -19.62
C GLN A 393 -24.63 -15.05 -19.35
N TYR A 394 -23.71 -16.01 -19.42
CA TYR A 394 -24.00 -17.44 -19.23
C TYR A 394 -23.99 -17.88 -17.76
N ILE A 395 -23.56 -17.02 -16.84
CA ILE A 395 -23.51 -17.33 -15.41
C ILE A 395 -24.94 -17.27 -14.86
N SER A 396 -25.44 -18.31 -14.18
CA SER A 396 -26.82 -18.33 -13.66
C SER A 396 -27.03 -17.49 -12.39
N GLN A 397 -25.95 -17.07 -11.75
CA GLN A 397 -25.95 -16.36 -10.48
C GLN A 397 -26.47 -14.90 -10.61
N PRO A 398 -26.90 -14.26 -9.50
CA PRO A 398 -27.34 -12.87 -9.49
C PRO A 398 -26.24 -11.92 -9.99
N LYS A 399 -26.61 -10.99 -10.87
CA LYS A 399 -25.69 -10.02 -11.47
C LYS A 399 -26.09 -8.60 -11.11
N VAL A 400 -25.09 -7.78 -10.80
CA VAL A 400 -25.24 -6.35 -10.56
C VAL A 400 -24.31 -5.60 -11.50
N VAL A 401 -24.88 -4.68 -12.28
CA VAL A 401 -24.13 -3.79 -13.16
C VAL A 401 -23.72 -2.55 -12.37
N MET A 402 -22.43 -2.26 -12.35
CA MET A 402 -21.84 -1.18 -11.57
C MET A 402 -20.97 -0.31 -12.47
N ARG A 403 -21.46 0.91 -12.78
CA ARG A 403 -20.72 1.86 -13.63
C ARG A 403 -19.35 2.25 -13.05
N ALA A 404 -19.21 2.21 -11.73
CA ALA A 404 -17.91 2.42 -11.06
C ALA A 404 -16.85 1.38 -11.46
N LEU A 405 -17.23 0.24 -12.05
CA LEU A 405 -16.31 -0.77 -12.60
C LEU A 405 -15.97 -0.55 -14.08
N ASP A 406 -16.46 0.50 -14.75
CA ASP A 406 -16.08 0.82 -16.13
C ASP A 406 -14.57 1.11 -16.23
N GLU A 407 -13.97 0.71 -17.35
CA GLU A 407 -12.53 0.91 -17.63
C GLU A 407 -12.13 2.37 -17.46
N ILE A 408 -10.84 2.59 -17.19
CA ILE A 408 -10.28 3.95 -17.17
C ILE A 408 -10.65 4.71 -18.46
N ASP A 409 -11.20 5.91 -18.29
CA ASP A 409 -11.55 6.78 -19.41
C ASP A 409 -10.26 7.32 -20.06
N ALA A 410 -9.98 6.91 -21.29
CA ALA A 410 -8.83 7.37 -22.06
C ALA A 410 -9.07 8.74 -22.73
N GLY A 411 -10.25 9.34 -22.56
CA GLY A 411 -10.60 10.65 -23.09
C GLY A 411 -10.45 10.70 -24.60
N ILE A 412 -9.67 11.67 -25.09
CA ILE A 412 -9.44 11.79 -26.54
C ILE A 412 -8.60 10.66 -27.14
N CYS A 413 -7.94 9.84 -26.32
CA CYS A 413 -7.19 8.68 -26.77
C CYS A 413 -8.06 7.42 -26.91
N ASP A 414 -9.37 7.52 -26.66
CA ASP A 414 -10.29 6.39 -26.74
C ASP A 414 -10.34 5.80 -28.15
N GLY A 415 -10.27 4.47 -28.23
CA GLY A 415 -10.22 3.73 -29.49
C GLY A 415 -8.90 3.81 -30.25
N MET A 416 -7.86 4.50 -29.75
CA MET A 416 -6.53 4.52 -30.39
C MET A 416 -5.68 3.31 -30.00
N THR A 417 -4.69 2.94 -30.81
CA THR A 417 -3.60 2.06 -30.37
C THR A 417 -2.51 2.86 -29.63
N TYR A 418 -1.63 2.18 -28.89
CA TYR A 418 -0.52 2.86 -28.22
C TYR A 418 0.48 3.47 -29.21
N GLU A 419 0.63 2.88 -30.39
CA GLU A 419 1.44 3.39 -31.49
C GLU A 419 0.81 4.66 -32.07
N GLU A 420 -0.50 4.67 -32.31
CA GLU A 420 -1.22 5.86 -32.78
C GLU A 420 -1.10 7.03 -31.79
N ILE A 421 -1.15 6.75 -30.46
CA ILE A 421 -0.95 7.77 -29.42
C ILE A 421 0.50 8.29 -29.46
N GLN A 422 1.49 7.41 -29.58
CA GLN A 422 2.91 7.80 -29.65
C GLN A 422 3.21 8.70 -30.85
N GLU A 423 2.57 8.44 -32.00
CA GLU A 423 2.73 9.23 -33.23
C GLU A 423 2.00 10.57 -33.17
N LYS A 424 0.74 10.58 -32.72
CA LYS A 424 -0.12 11.79 -32.73
C LYS A 424 0.10 12.69 -31.52
N MET A 425 0.50 12.11 -30.38
CA MET A 425 0.56 12.77 -29.08
C MET A 425 1.80 12.31 -28.28
N PRO A 426 3.02 12.55 -28.79
CA PRO A 426 4.26 12.05 -28.18
C PRO A 426 4.49 12.60 -26.76
N ASP A 427 4.08 13.85 -26.50
CA ASP A 427 4.22 14.48 -25.19
C ASP A 427 3.32 13.81 -24.14
N GLU A 428 2.08 13.48 -24.51
CA GLU A 428 1.16 12.74 -23.64
C GLU A 428 1.69 11.33 -23.33
N ARG A 429 2.28 10.67 -24.33
CA ARG A 429 2.89 9.36 -24.14
C ARG A 429 4.08 9.43 -23.18
N ALA A 430 4.95 10.43 -23.35
CA ALA A 430 6.09 10.65 -22.45
C ALA A 430 5.63 10.99 -21.02
N ALA A 431 4.62 11.85 -20.88
CA ALA A 431 4.05 12.21 -19.58
C ALA A 431 3.49 10.98 -18.86
N ARG A 432 2.73 10.14 -19.56
CA ARG A 432 2.19 8.89 -19.02
C ARG A 432 3.25 7.87 -18.63
N ASP A 433 4.32 7.75 -19.41
CA ASP A 433 5.41 6.82 -19.11
C ASP A 433 6.25 7.31 -17.91
N SER A 434 6.31 8.63 -17.69
CA SER A 434 7.01 9.24 -16.55
C SER A 434 6.29 9.05 -15.21
N ASP A 435 4.96 9.19 -15.19
CA ASP A 435 4.13 8.98 -14.00
C ASP A 435 2.76 8.42 -14.37
N LYS A 436 2.70 7.10 -14.53
CA LYS A 436 1.48 6.40 -14.94
C LYS A 436 0.37 6.42 -13.89
N LEU A 437 0.70 6.68 -12.62
CA LEU A 437 -0.29 6.72 -11.54
C LEU A 437 -1.07 8.05 -11.60
N GLN A 438 -0.33 9.16 -11.69
CA GLN A 438 -0.91 10.51 -11.61
C GLN A 438 -1.27 11.11 -12.97
N TYR A 439 -0.67 10.62 -14.06
CA TYR A 439 -1.01 11.06 -15.40
C TYR A 439 -2.52 10.87 -15.66
N ARG A 440 -3.18 11.97 -16.03
CA ARG A 440 -4.58 12.00 -16.44
C ARG A 440 -4.65 12.18 -17.94
N TYR A 441 -5.33 11.26 -18.62
CA TYR A 441 -5.59 11.45 -20.06
C TYR A 441 -6.32 12.77 -20.33
N PRO A 442 -6.04 13.48 -21.44
CA PRO A 442 -6.78 14.68 -21.78
C PRO A 442 -8.27 14.37 -21.95
N ARG A 443 -9.11 15.04 -21.14
CA ARG A 443 -10.55 14.78 -21.02
C ARG A 443 -10.91 13.35 -20.57
N GLY A 444 -10.01 12.68 -19.86
CA GLY A 444 -10.20 11.35 -19.31
C GLY A 444 -9.79 11.26 -17.83
N GLU A 445 -9.39 10.07 -17.42
CA GLU A 445 -9.05 9.70 -16.05
C GLU A 445 -7.55 9.39 -15.88
N SER A 446 -7.06 9.51 -14.66
CA SER A 446 -5.83 8.92 -14.14
C SER A 446 -6.13 7.65 -13.33
N TYR A 447 -5.10 6.89 -12.93
CA TYR A 447 -5.32 5.80 -11.96
C TYR A 447 -5.79 6.33 -10.59
N GLU A 448 -5.38 7.55 -10.19
CA GLU A 448 -5.90 8.20 -8.97
C GLU A 448 -7.41 8.46 -9.05
N ASP A 449 -7.90 8.92 -10.20
CA ASP A 449 -9.34 9.15 -10.43
C ASP A 449 -10.12 7.82 -10.36
N VAL A 450 -9.58 6.76 -10.94
CA VAL A 450 -10.18 5.41 -10.87
C VAL A 450 -10.24 4.90 -9.44
N ILE A 451 -9.16 5.07 -8.65
CA ILE A 451 -9.13 4.70 -7.22
C ILE A 451 -10.26 5.41 -6.46
N GLN A 452 -10.43 6.72 -6.68
CA GLN A 452 -11.46 7.50 -6.00
C GLN A 452 -12.87 7.05 -6.40
N ARG A 453 -13.11 6.82 -7.70
CA ARG A 453 -14.39 6.30 -8.20
C ARG A 453 -14.72 4.90 -7.65
N LEU A 454 -13.70 4.09 -7.34
CA LEU A 454 -13.87 2.76 -6.77
C LEU A 454 -14.07 2.76 -5.24
N GLU A 455 -13.91 3.89 -4.54
CA GLU A 455 -14.05 3.96 -3.08
C GLU A 455 -15.42 3.41 -2.59
N PRO A 456 -16.58 3.78 -3.16
CA PRO A 456 -17.86 3.23 -2.70
C PRO A 456 -17.96 1.70 -2.94
N LEU A 457 -17.33 1.21 -4.01
CA LEU A 457 -17.32 -0.21 -4.34
C LEU A 457 -16.44 -1.00 -3.38
N LEU A 458 -15.34 -0.42 -2.94
CA LEU A 458 -14.46 -1.00 -1.92
C LEU A 458 -15.23 -1.29 -0.63
N LEU A 459 -16.05 -0.33 -0.20
CA LEU A 459 -16.86 -0.46 1.01
C LEU A 459 -17.92 -1.52 0.87
N GLU A 460 -18.59 -1.58 -0.29
CA GLU A 460 -19.55 -2.63 -0.61
C GLU A 460 -18.87 -4.00 -0.66
N LEU A 461 -17.64 -4.08 -1.18
CA LEU A 461 -16.86 -5.31 -1.23
C LEU A 461 -16.52 -5.79 0.18
N GLU A 462 -16.06 -4.92 1.06
CA GLU A 462 -15.75 -5.26 2.45
C GLU A 462 -16.99 -5.66 3.25
N ARG A 463 -18.16 -5.07 2.97
CA ARG A 463 -19.45 -5.36 3.60
C ARG A 463 -20.08 -6.69 3.15
N THR A 464 -19.87 -7.06 1.89
CA THR A 464 -20.48 -8.25 1.29
C THR A 464 -19.92 -9.52 1.91
N THR A 465 -20.76 -10.36 2.50
CA THR A 465 -20.33 -11.61 3.17
C THR A 465 -20.33 -12.81 2.24
N GLN A 466 -21.07 -12.75 1.13
CA GLN A 466 -21.12 -13.77 0.10
C GLN A 466 -19.85 -13.79 -0.76
N PRO A 467 -19.51 -14.93 -1.38
CA PRO A 467 -18.56 -14.98 -2.47
C PRO A 467 -18.88 -13.95 -3.58
N VAL A 468 -17.87 -13.25 -4.07
CA VAL A 468 -18.05 -12.20 -5.10
C VAL A 468 -17.20 -12.50 -6.32
N LEU A 469 -17.81 -12.47 -7.51
CA LEU A 469 -17.10 -12.48 -8.79
C LEU A 469 -17.17 -11.09 -9.43
N ILE A 470 -16.03 -10.47 -9.69
CA ILE A 470 -15.93 -9.17 -10.36
C ILE A 470 -15.42 -9.37 -11.78
N VAL A 471 -16.28 -9.09 -12.77
CA VAL A 471 -15.96 -9.08 -14.20
C VAL A 471 -15.80 -7.64 -14.65
N SER A 472 -14.56 -7.20 -14.87
CA SER A 472 -14.26 -5.78 -15.17
C SER A 472 -13.09 -5.67 -16.15
N HIS A 473 -12.22 -4.67 -15.99
CA HIS A 473 -11.22 -4.26 -16.96
C HIS A 473 -9.83 -4.14 -16.36
N GLN A 474 -8.84 -3.82 -17.20
CA GLN A 474 -7.46 -3.91 -16.77
C GLN A 474 -7.12 -2.86 -15.70
N ALA A 475 -7.49 -1.59 -15.88
CA ALA A 475 -7.11 -0.57 -14.89
C ALA A 475 -7.90 -0.69 -13.58
N THR A 476 -9.20 -0.94 -13.67
CA THR A 476 -10.06 -1.11 -12.48
C THR A 476 -9.69 -2.33 -11.65
N LEU A 477 -9.41 -3.47 -12.28
CA LEU A 477 -9.01 -4.68 -11.56
C LEU A 477 -7.63 -4.54 -10.94
N ARG A 478 -6.71 -3.79 -11.56
CA ARG A 478 -5.43 -3.45 -10.92
C ARG A 478 -5.63 -2.66 -9.63
N CYS A 479 -6.55 -1.69 -9.63
CA CYS A 479 -6.88 -0.92 -8.43
C CYS A 479 -7.50 -1.80 -7.34
N LEU A 480 -8.43 -2.68 -7.67
CA LEU A 480 -9.03 -3.58 -6.68
C LEU A 480 -8.04 -4.65 -6.18
N TYR A 481 -7.23 -5.21 -7.08
CA TYR A 481 -6.20 -6.18 -6.73
C TYR A 481 -5.16 -5.54 -5.80
N SER A 482 -4.70 -4.32 -6.09
CA SER A 482 -3.70 -3.62 -5.26
C SER A 482 -4.19 -3.43 -3.84
N TYR A 483 -5.46 -3.07 -3.66
CA TYR A 483 -6.10 -3.02 -2.34
C TYR A 483 -6.11 -4.40 -1.68
N LEU A 484 -6.71 -5.41 -2.31
CA LEU A 484 -6.95 -6.71 -1.69
C LEU A 484 -5.65 -7.41 -1.28
N THR A 485 -4.59 -7.24 -2.07
CA THR A 485 -3.26 -7.80 -1.83
C THR A 485 -2.33 -6.90 -1.01
N GLY A 486 -2.72 -5.64 -0.76
CA GLY A 486 -1.95 -4.69 0.05
C GLY A 486 -0.68 -4.19 -0.64
N ARG A 487 -0.70 -4.05 -1.97
CA ARG A 487 0.41 -3.52 -2.79
C ARG A 487 0.55 -2.02 -2.56
N VAL A 488 1.76 -1.50 -2.72
CA VAL A 488 2.00 -0.05 -2.68
C VAL A 488 1.37 0.62 -3.89
N LYS A 489 0.93 1.87 -3.74
CA LYS A 489 0.14 2.57 -4.76
C LYS A 489 0.88 2.72 -6.09
N GLU A 490 2.20 2.87 -6.04
CA GLU A 490 3.08 3.04 -7.20
C GLU A 490 3.11 1.78 -8.08
N GLU A 491 2.88 0.59 -7.50
CA GLU A 491 2.81 -0.67 -8.26
C GLU A 491 1.48 -0.82 -9.01
N CYS A 492 0.42 -0.12 -8.58
CA CYS A 492 -0.95 -0.32 -9.08
C CYS A 492 -1.05 -0.30 -10.62
N PRO A 493 -0.51 0.70 -11.35
CA PRO A 493 -0.65 0.77 -12.81
C PRO A 493 0.11 -0.31 -13.60
N PHE A 494 0.92 -1.12 -12.92
CA PHE A 494 1.84 -2.10 -13.49
C PHE A 494 1.50 -3.55 -13.12
N LEU A 495 0.56 -3.77 -12.19
CA LEU A 495 0.13 -5.11 -11.80
C LEU A 495 -0.34 -5.92 -13.02
N ASN A 496 0.05 -7.19 -13.07
CA ASN A 496 -0.35 -8.06 -14.17
C ASN A 496 -1.76 -8.61 -13.94
N VAL A 497 -2.67 -8.29 -14.86
CA VAL A 497 -4.05 -8.81 -14.86
C VAL A 497 -4.36 -9.26 -16.30
N PRO A 498 -3.92 -10.47 -16.68
CA PRO A 498 -4.06 -10.95 -18.06
C PRO A 498 -5.51 -11.24 -18.42
N LEU A 499 -5.79 -11.31 -19.74
CA LEU A 499 -7.07 -11.81 -20.24
C LEU A 499 -7.24 -13.30 -19.88
N HIS A 500 -8.50 -13.74 -19.88
CA HIS A 500 -8.88 -15.14 -19.72
C HIS A 500 -8.29 -15.80 -18.47
N THR A 501 -8.17 -15.06 -17.39
CA THR A 501 -7.54 -15.53 -16.16
C THR A 501 -8.40 -15.15 -14.98
N LEU A 502 -8.82 -16.16 -14.22
CA LEU A 502 -9.62 -15.99 -13.03
C LEU A 502 -8.70 -16.00 -11.81
N VAL A 503 -8.58 -14.86 -11.12
CA VAL A 503 -7.78 -14.72 -9.91
C VAL A 503 -8.68 -14.78 -8.70
N GLN A 504 -8.54 -15.82 -7.88
CA GLN A 504 -9.19 -15.92 -6.58
C GLN A 504 -8.30 -15.30 -5.51
N LEU A 505 -8.90 -14.39 -4.75
CA LEU A 505 -8.32 -13.73 -3.59
C LEU A 505 -9.13 -14.13 -2.35
N THR A 506 -8.47 -14.71 -1.35
CA THR A 506 -9.09 -15.05 -0.07
C THR A 506 -8.42 -14.24 1.03
N PRO A 507 -9.09 -13.19 1.56
CA PRO A 507 -8.53 -12.36 2.64
C PRO A 507 -8.20 -13.19 3.89
N LYS A 508 -7.00 -13.00 4.44
CA LYS A 508 -6.54 -13.57 5.72
C LYS A 508 -6.15 -12.47 6.69
N ALA A 509 -5.92 -12.82 7.96
CA ALA A 509 -5.59 -11.86 9.02
C ALA A 509 -4.37 -10.96 8.69
N TYR A 510 -3.39 -11.48 7.95
CA TYR A 510 -2.13 -10.79 7.66
C TYR A 510 -1.80 -10.65 6.17
N GLY A 511 -2.72 -11.01 5.28
CA GLY A 511 -2.46 -11.02 3.84
C GLY A 511 -3.67 -11.47 3.04
N CYS A 512 -3.42 -11.92 1.82
CA CYS A 512 -4.42 -12.50 0.95
C CYS A 512 -3.82 -13.77 0.33
N GLU A 513 -4.57 -14.86 0.35
CA GLU A 513 -4.19 -16.05 -0.42
C GLU A 513 -4.67 -15.88 -1.86
N GLU A 514 -3.77 -16.12 -2.80
CA GLU A 514 -4.03 -15.98 -4.24
C GLU A 514 -3.99 -17.34 -4.93
N LYS A 515 -4.98 -17.60 -5.78
CA LYS A 515 -5.03 -18.75 -6.69
C LYS A 515 -5.46 -18.29 -8.07
N THR A 516 -4.92 -18.92 -9.11
CA THR A 516 -5.21 -18.57 -10.49
C THR A 516 -5.83 -19.76 -11.23
N PHE A 517 -6.87 -19.50 -12.02
CA PHE A 517 -7.61 -20.51 -12.78
C PHE A 517 -7.85 -20.03 -14.22
N LEU A 518 -8.24 -20.96 -15.10
CA LEU A 518 -8.64 -20.72 -16.50
C LEU A 518 -7.54 -20.12 -17.42
N GLY A 519 -6.30 -20.00 -16.95
CA GLY A 519 -5.21 -19.29 -17.63
C GLY A 519 -4.88 -19.83 -19.03
N ASP A 520 -4.82 -18.90 -19.99
CA ASP A 520 -4.32 -19.15 -21.35
C ASP A 520 -2.78 -19.25 -21.32
N LYS A 521 -2.22 -20.38 -21.76
CA LYS A 521 -0.75 -20.61 -21.81
C LYS A 521 0.01 -19.64 -22.73
N GLN A 522 -0.69 -18.80 -23.50
CA GLN A 522 -0.11 -17.84 -24.44
C GLN A 522 0.38 -16.53 -23.80
N TYR A 523 -0.04 -16.19 -22.58
CA TYR A 523 0.21 -14.87 -21.97
C TYR A 523 1.03 -14.93 -20.66
N HIS A 524 1.75 -16.03 -20.41
CA HIS A 524 2.63 -16.22 -19.25
C HIS A 524 4.07 -15.79 -19.50
#